data_AF-A0A563EWK2-F1
#
_entry.id   AF-A0A563EWK2-F1
#
_cell.length_a   1.000
_cell.length_b   1.000
_cell.length_c   1.000
_cell.angle_alpha   90.00
_cell.angle_beta   90.00
_cell.angle_gamma   90.00
#
_symmetry.space_group_name_H-M   'P 1'
#
loop_
_entity.id
_entity.type
_entity.pdbx_description
1 polymer ?
#
loop_
_entity_poly.entity_id
_entity_poly.type
_entity_poly.pdbx_seq_one_letter_code
_entity_poly.pdbx_strand_id
1 'polypeptide(L)'
;MRFLLVACALVVAACSGPVSTERPSPSLRPSPSVREDLPALTQRVLADMDHWKQRGVQITSAGPDYVRDVVVVRTPDPAKATDLPAHYDGRVVVEEGGPVVPAT
;
A
#
# COMPACT_ATOMS: atom_id res chain seq x y z
N MET A 1 20.72 23.69 72.44
CA MET A 1 21.76 22.81 73.04
C MET A 1 21.50 21.39 72.58
N ARG A 2 22.56 20.71 72.08
CA ARG A 2 22.72 19.24 71.92
C ARG A 2 21.83 18.59 70.84
N PHE A 3 22.30 18.24 69.63
CA PHE A 3 23.32 17.25 69.22
C PHE A 3 23.16 15.85 69.85
N LEU A 4 22.65 14.90 69.05
CA LEU A 4 22.96 13.45 69.01
C LEU A 4 22.02 12.81 67.95
N LEU A 5 22.37 12.72 66.67
CA LEU A 5 23.19 11.66 66.03
C LEU A 5 22.90 10.25 66.56
N VAL A 6 22.04 9.51 65.85
CA VAL A 6 22.15 8.05 65.73
C VAL A 6 21.96 7.69 64.26
N ALA A 7 23.05 7.19 63.69
CA ALA A 7 23.12 6.63 62.36
C ALA A 7 22.58 5.20 62.39
N CYS A 8 21.63 4.88 61.51
CA CYS A 8 21.35 3.52 61.08
C CYS A 8 21.34 3.52 59.56
N ALA A 9 22.41 3.00 58.97
CA ALA A 9 22.50 2.66 57.57
C ALA A 9 21.53 1.51 57.28
N LEU A 10 20.61 1.71 56.33
CA LEU A 10 19.88 0.62 55.70
C LEU A 10 19.76 0.95 54.21
N VAL A 11 20.70 0.38 53.46
CA VAL A 11 20.66 0.29 52.01
C VAL A 11 19.59 -0.73 51.65
N VAL A 12 18.52 -0.30 50.99
CA VAL A 12 17.68 -1.19 50.16
C VAL A 12 17.31 -0.45 48.89
N ALA A 13 17.72 -1.06 47.78
CA ALA A 13 17.46 -0.66 46.42
C ALA A 13 15.97 -0.83 46.05
N ALA A 14 15.43 0.13 45.30
CA ALA A 14 14.40 -0.12 44.29
C ALA A 14 14.28 1.11 43.37
N CYS A 15 14.84 0.97 42.17
CA CYS A 15 14.66 1.90 41.07
C CYS A 15 13.22 1.88 40.57
N SER A 16 12.57 3.03 40.47
CA SER A 16 11.36 3.31 39.67
C SER A 16 11.22 4.83 39.64
N GLY A 17 11.95 5.58 38.80
CA GLY A 17 11.96 5.57 37.35
C GLY A 17 11.45 6.96 36.92
N PRO A 18 12.30 7.89 36.44
CA PRO A 18 11.83 9.21 36.04
C PRO A 18 11.18 9.15 34.66
N VAL A 19 10.09 9.90 34.55
CA VAL A 19 9.40 10.35 33.33
C VAL A 19 10.34 10.44 32.12
N SER A 20 10.17 9.53 31.16
CA SER A 20 10.70 9.68 29.81
C SER A 20 9.54 10.09 28.91
N THR A 21 9.61 11.34 28.43
CA THR A 21 8.90 11.85 27.28
C THR A 21 9.08 10.91 26.09
N GLU A 22 8.13 9.99 25.90
CA GLU A 22 8.09 9.15 24.72
C GLU A 22 7.61 10.02 23.55
N ARG A 23 8.59 10.38 22.72
CA ARG A 23 8.39 10.93 21.38
C ARG A 23 7.44 9.97 20.65
N PRO A 24 6.36 10.43 19.98
CA PRO A 24 5.52 9.52 19.20
C PRO A 24 6.40 8.84 18.15
N SER A 25 6.61 7.53 18.32
CA SER A 25 7.25 6.69 17.33
C SER A 25 6.46 6.80 16.03
N PRO A 26 7.10 6.98 14.86
CA PRO A 26 6.38 6.91 13.60
C PRO A 26 5.78 5.51 13.51
N SER A 27 4.45 5.43 13.51
CA SER A 27 3.71 4.19 13.35
C SER A 27 4.10 3.60 12.00
N LEU A 28 5.10 2.70 11.99
CA LEU A 28 5.39 1.82 10.86
C LEU A 28 4.21 0.85 10.74
N ARG A 29 3.11 1.32 10.15
CA ARG A 29 2.25 0.37 9.44
C ARG A 29 3.16 -0.25 8.38
N PRO A 30 3.33 -1.58 8.32
CA PRO A 30 4.00 -2.18 7.19
C PRO A 30 3.25 -1.67 5.95
N SER A 31 3.97 -0.96 5.07
CA SER A 31 3.48 -0.76 3.71
C SER A 31 3.24 -2.18 3.18
N PRO A 32 2.01 -2.52 2.79
CA PRO A 32 1.72 -3.84 2.23
C PRO A 32 2.76 -4.16 1.17
N SER A 33 3.24 -5.40 1.17
CA SER A 33 4.21 -5.80 0.16
C SER A 33 3.59 -5.55 -1.22
N VAL A 34 4.38 -5.10 -2.21
CA VAL A 34 3.88 -4.67 -3.53
C VAL A 34 2.95 -5.73 -4.17
N ARG A 35 3.22 -7.01 -3.86
CA ARG A 35 2.46 -8.20 -4.24
C ARG A 35 1.07 -8.31 -3.60
N GLU A 36 0.92 -7.88 -2.34
CA GLU A 36 -0.37 -7.80 -1.63
C GLU A 36 -1.25 -6.65 -2.15
N ASP A 37 -0.63 -5.66 -2.81
CA ASP A 37 -1.35 -4.51 -3.37
C ASP A 37 -1.90 -4.72 -4.77
N LEU A 38 -1.42 -5.72 -5.52
CA LEU A 38 -1.86 -5.95 -6.90
C LEU A 38 -3.36 -6.29 -7.02
N PRO A 39 -3.97 -7.07 -6.12
CA PRO A 39 -5.43 -7.24 -6.12
C PRO A 39 -6.17 -5.93 -5.90
N ALA A 40 -5.73 -5.08 -4.98
CA ALA A 40 -6.35 -3.78 -4.73
C ALA A 40 -6.18 -2.85 -5.95
N LEU A 41 -5.02 -2.85 -6.59
CA LEU A 41 -4.78 -2.11 -7.84
C LEU A 41 -5.69 -2.63 -8.98
N THR A 42 -5.85 -3.95 -9.10
CA THR A 42 -6.76 -4.55 -10.08
C THR A 42 -8.20 -4.08 -9.86
N GLN A 43 -8.66 -4.05 -8.61
CA GLN A 43 -10.01 -3.56 -8.28
C GLN A 43 -10.17 -2.08 -8.64
N ARG A 44 -9.15 -1.24 -8.43
CA ARG A 44 -9.18 0.16 -8.87
C ARG A 44 -9.31 0.28 -10.39
N VAL A 45 -8.50 -0.48 -11.15
CA VAL A 45 -8.59 -0.50 -12.62
C VAL A 45 -9.99 -0.91 -13.09
N LEU A 46 -10.58 -1.93 -12.47
CA LEU A 46 -11.93 -2.38 -12.78
C LEU A 46 -13.00 -1.34 -12.43
N ALA A 47 -12.85 -0.65 -11.30
CA ALA A 47 -13.75 0.44 -10.89
C ALA A 47 -13.69 1.64 -11.85
N ASP A 48 -12.51 1.90 -12.43
CA ASP A 48 -12.29 3.00 -13.37
C ASP A 48 -12.63 2.64 -14.84
N MET A 49 -13.16 1.44 -15.11
CA MET A 49 -13.46 1.01 -16.49
C MET A 49 -14.36 2.00 -17.25
N ASP A 50 -15.39 2.55 -16.60
CA ASP A 50 -16.27 3.53 -17.24
C ASP A 50 -15.56 4.86 -17.52
N HIS A 51 -14.66 5.29 -16.63
CA HIS A 51 -13.80 6.46 -16.86
C HIS A 51 -12.95 6.29 -18.12
N TRP A 52 -12.31 5.12 -18.27
CA TRP A 52 -11.49 4.81 -19.44
C TRP A 52 -12.32 4.66 -20.72
N LYS A 53 -13.51 4.05 -20.62
CA LYS A 53 -14.44 3.92 -21.73
C LYS A 53 -14.89 5.28 -22.29
N GLN A 54 -15.15 6.26 -21.42
CA GLN A 54 -15.49 7.63 -21.83
C GLN A 54 -14.35 8.34 -22.59
N ARG A 55 -13.11 7.88 -22.39
CA ARG A 55 -11.91 8.35 -23.11
C ARG A 55 -11.58 7.52 -24.35
N GLY A 56 -12.46 6.60 -24.74
CA GLY A 56 -12.27 5.75 -25.91
C GLY A 56 -11.39 4.52 -25.66
N VAL A 57 -11.07 4.20 -24.40
CA VAL A 57 -10.30 3.01 -24.03
C VAL A 57 -11.25 1.93 -23.52
N GLN A 58 -11.40 0.86 -24.29
CA GLN A 58 -12.18 -0.30 -23.88
C GLN A 58 -11.28 -1.30 -23.15
N ILE A 59 -11.43 -1.43 -21.83
CA ILE A 59 -10.77 -2.49 -21.08
C ILE A 59 -11.60 -3.78 -21.20
N THR A 60 -10.95 -4.89 -21.57
CA THR A 60 -11.61 -6.20 -21.72
C THR A 60 -11.29 -7.13 -20.56
N SER A 61 -10.12 -7.00 -19.96
CA SER A 61 -9.77 -7.65 -18.69
C SER A 61 -8.68 -6.88 -17.96
N ALA A 62 -8.62 -7.07 -16.64
CA ALA A 62 -7.53 -6.62 -15.80
C ALA A 62 -7.20 -7.71 -14.78
N GLY A 63 -5.93 -7.96 -14.52
CA GLY A 63 -5.51 -8.97 -13.55
C GLY A 63 -4.07 -8.83 -13.08
N PRO A 64 -3.75 -9.30 -11.88
CA PRO A 64 -2.39 -9.24 -11.35
C PRO A 64 -1.47 -10.21 -12.09
N ASP A 65 -0.28 -9.74 -12.45
CA ASP A 65 0.85 -10.56 -12.87
C ASP A 65 1.89 -10.55 -11.75
N TYR A 66 1.87 -11.60 -10.92
CA TYR A 66 2.75 -11.73 -9.76
C TYR A 66 4.21 -12.02 -10.10
N VAL A 67 4.52 -12.33 -11.36
CA VAL A 67 5.88 -12.54 -11.85
C VAL A 67 6.51 -11.20 -12.23
N ARG A 68 5.75 -10.35 -12.94
CA ARG A 68 6.16 -9.00 -13.33
C ARG A 68 5.89 -7.93 -12.27
N ASP A 69 5.16 -8.26 -11.21
CA ASP A 69 4.75 -7.36 -10.12
C ASP A 69 3.94 -6.14 -10.59
N VAL A 70 3.05 -6.39 -11.58
CA VAL A 70 2.20 -5.38 -12.23
C VAL A 70 0.77 -5.88 -12.37
N VAL A 71 -0.15 -4.99 -12.73
CA VAL A 71 -1.47 -5.37 -13.23
C VAL A 71 -1.45 -5.32 -14.77
N VAL A 72 -1.86 -6.41 -15.40
CA VAL A 72 -2.00 -6.50 -16.85
C VAL A 72 -3.42 -6.11 -17.21
N VAL A 73 -3.54 -5.13 -18.09
CA VAL A 73 -4.81 -4.65 -18.64
C VAL A 73 -4.87 -5.02 -20.10
N ARG A 74 -5.92 -5.72 -20.52
CA ARG A 74 -6.15 -6.05 -21.92
C ARG A 74 -7.16 -5.11 -22.55
N THR A 75 -6.88 -4.71 -23.78
CA THR A 75 -7.73 -3.82 -24.58
C THR A 75 -7.60 -4.17 -26.07
N PRO A 76 -8.65 -4.04 -26.90
CA PRO A 76 -8.53 -4.29 -28.33
C PRO A 76 -7.67 -3.24 -29.05
N ASP A 77 -7.39 -2.10 -28.42
CA ASP A 77 -6.60 -1.03 -29.03
C ASP A 77 -5.61 -0.44 -28.00
N PRO A 78 -4.46 -1.10 -27.79
CA PRO A 78 -3.47 -0.66 -26.80
C PRO A 78 -2.89 0.73 -27.12
N ALA A 79 -2.92 1.16 -28.39
CA ALA A 79 -2.45 2.49 -28.79
C ALA A 79 -3.33 3.63 -28.24
N LYS A 80 -4.60 3.36 -27.90
CA LYS A 80 -5.47 4.32 -27.21
C LYS A 80 -5.25 4.39 -25.70
N ALA A 81 -4.61 3.38 -25.13
CA ALA A 81 -4.44 3.21 -23.68
C ALA A 81 -3.05 3.62 -23.18
N THR A 82 -2.34 4.49 -23.90
CA THR A 82 -0.97 4.91 -23.53
C THR A 82 -0.88 5.65 -22.20
N ASP A 83 -1.98 6.28 -21.78
CA ASP A 83 -2.04 7.04 -20.53
C ASP A 83 -2.30 6.15 -19.30
N LEU A 84 -2.74 4.91 -19.54
CA LEU A 84 -3.17 3.98 -18.50
C LEU A 84 -2.01 3.62 -17.55
N PRO A 85 -0.80 3.27 -18.02
CA PRO A 85 0.35 3.04 -17.14
C PRO A 85 0.67 4.26 -16.27
N ALA A 86 0.68 5.47 -16.84
CA ALA A 86 1.01 6.70 -16.11
C ALA A 86 -0.04 7.03 -15.04
N HIS A 87 -1.32 6.73 -15.28
CA HIS A 87 -2.40 6.95 -14.31
C HIS A 87 -2.26 6.09 -13.05
N TYR A 88 -1.59 4.93 -13.14
CA TYR A 88 -1.37 4.00 -12.03
C TYR A 88 0.12 3.87 -11.67
N ASP A 89 0.85 4.98 -11.72
CA ASP A 89 2.26 5.07 -11.30
C ASP A 89 3.20 4.07 -12.00
N GLY A 90 2.89 3.70 -13.25
CA GLY A 90 3.65 2.74 -14.05
C GLY A 90 3.44 1.27 -13.66
N ARG A 91 2.57 0.98 -12.68
CA ARG A 91 2.30 -0.39 -12.19
C ARG A 91 1.29 -1.16 -13.03
N VAL A 92 0.85 -0.59 -14.15
CA VAL A 92 -0.04 -1.21 -15.12
C VAL A 92 0.68 -1.38 -16.45
N VAL A 93 0.56 -2.57 -17.03
CA VAL A 93 1.00 -2.88 -18.39
C VAL A 93 -0.22 -3.13 -19.25
N VAL A 94 -0.25 -2.49 -20.41
CA VAL A 94 -1.32 -2.64 -21.39
C VAL A 94 -0.91 -3.69 -22.43
N GLU A 95 -1.74 -4.69 -22.63
CA GLU A 95 -1.57 -5.73 -23.65
C GLU A 95 -2.78 -5.75 -24.60
N GLU A 96 -2.56 -6.26 -25.81
CA GLU A 96 -3.66 -6.50 -26.73
C GLU A 96 -4.59 -7.61 -26.19
N GLY A 97 -5.88 -7.29 -26.16
CA GLY A 97 -6.96 -8.18 -25.78
C GLY A 97 -7.74 -8.63 -27.01
N GLY A 98 -8.17 -9.89 -27.01
CA GLY A 98 -9.10 -10.39 -28.03
C GLY A 98 -10.45 -9.67 -27.98
N PRO A 99 -11.28 -9.83 -29.02
CA PRO A 99 -12.61 -9.22 -29.09
C PRO A 99 -13.48 -9.66 -27.90
N VAL A 100 -14.26 -8.72 -27.36
CA VAL A 100 -15.25 -9.02 -26.31
C VAL A 100 -16.39 -9.80 -26.95
N VAL A 101 -16.51 -11.08 -26.62
CA VAL A 101 -17.65 -11.93 -27.02
C VAL A 101 -18.72 -11.86 -25.92
N PRO A 102 -19.96 -11.41 -26.23
CA PRO A 102 -21.07 -11.52 -25.29
C PRO A 102 -21.37 -12.98 -24.98
N ALA A 103 -21.64 -13.30 -23.71
CA ALA A 103 -22.24 -14.59 -23.37
C ALA A 103 -23.72 -14.57 -23.80
N THR A 104 -24.09 -15.45 -24.73
CA THR A 104 -25.46 -15.71 -25.17
C THR A 104 -26.16 -16.69 -24.23
#